data_AF-A0A1W9W623-F1
#
_entry.id   AF-A0A1W9W623-F1
#
_cell.length_a   1.000
_cell.length_b   1.000
_cell.length_c   1.000
_cell.angle_alpha   90.00
_cell.angle_beta   90.00
_cell.angle_gamma   90.00
#
_symmetry.space_group_name_H-M   'P 1'
#
loop_
_entity.id
_entity.type
_entity.pdbx_description
1 polymer ?
#
loop_
_entity_poly.entity_id
_entity_poly.type
_entity_poly.pdbx_seq_one_letter_code
_entity_poly.pdbx_strand_id
1 'polypeptide(L)'
;IALIKNRLHGAFEIEAGKDYDLIGEPTTMQEAAYLAKQDRYQFQWWALGLLPARPYGAKGKSKRGKKGKDTGIDGIMTFSEGKGKDKQIIVQVKSGKVSSRDIRDLNGTVDREQHAVMGVFVTLQSATHDMKLEAMAIGQYHWHAFDRYYPKMQILTIEELLHGETVQKPGILTTMKQAERELIPEAMQDELL
;
A
#
# COMPACT_ATOMS: atom_id res chain seq x y z
N ILE A 1 -4.47 -14.22 3.80
CA ILE A 1 -3.02 -14.50 3.99
C ILE A 1 -2.37 -13.43 4.88
N ALA A 2 -2.52 -12.12 4.60
CA ALA A 2 -2.01 -11.04 5.47
C ALA A 2 -2.48 -11.10 6.95
N LEU A 3 -3.72 -11.51 7.20
CA LEU A 3 -4.24 -11.64 8.58
C LEU A 3 -3.62 -12.81 9.36
N ILE A 4 -3.12 -13.84 8.65
CA ILE A 4 -2.45 -15.00 9.27
C ILE A 4 -1.02 -14.60 9.64
N LYS A 5 -0.32 -13.85 8.79
CA LYS A 5 1.01 -13.29 9.09
C LYS A 5 1.01 -12.42 10.34
N ASN A 6 0.09 -11.46 10.43
CA ASN A 6 0.00 -10.58 11.59
C ASN A 6 -0.34 -11.35 12.88
N ARG A 7 -1.06 -12.47 12.78
CA ARG A 7 -1.38 -13.33 13.93
C ARG A 7 -0.22 -14.25 14.32
N LEU A 8 0.53 -14.79 13.35
CA LEU A 8 1.69 -15.64 13.62
C LEU A 8 2.83 -14.85 14.27
N HIS A 9 3.14 -13.67 13.75
CA HIS A 9 4.13 -12.78 14.36
C HIS A 9 3.69 -12.33 15.76
N GLY A 10 2.43 -11.90 15.92
CA GLY A 10 1.93 -11.37 17.19
C GLY A 10 1.71 -12.41 18.30
N ALA A 11 1.53 -13.70 17.96
CA ALA A 11 1.28 -14.76 18.94
C ALA A 11 2.47 -15.70 19.16
N PHE A 12 3.41 -15.77 18.21
CA PHE A 12 4.48 -16.78 18.23
C PHE A 12 5.86 -16.23 17.85
N GLU A 13 6.01 -14.92 17.57
CA GLU A 13 7.27 -14.31 17.10
C GLU A 13 7.87 -14.98 15.84
N ILE A 14 7.04 -15.71 15.08
CA ILE A 14 7.47 -16.43 13.89
C ILE A 14 7.56 -15.44 12.72
N GLU A 15 8.75 -15.35 12.12
CA GLU A 15 9.07 -14.46 11.01
C GLU A 15 9.04 -15.21 9.67
N ALA A 16 8.23 -14.69 8.76
CA ALA A 16 8.20 -15.09 7.35
C ALA A 16 9.60 -14.93 6.70
N GLY A 17 10.13 -16.00 6.08
CA GLY A 17 11.46 -15.99 5.47
C GLY A 17 12.62 -16.31 6.43
N LYS A 18 12.34 -16.55 7.71
CA LYS A 18 13.30 -17.02 8.71
C LYS A 18 12.91 -18.37 9.28
N ASP A 19 11.64 -18.53 9.67
CA ASP A 19 11.15 -19.72 10.36
C ASP A 19 10.33 -20.65 9.45
N TYR A 20 9.91 -20.17 8.27
CA TYR A 20 9.29 -20.97 7.22
C TYR A 20 9.36 -20.28 5.85
N ASP A 21 9.49 -21.07 4.78
CA ASP A 21 9.40 -20.60 3.40
C ASP A 21 7.94 -20.30 3.01
N LEU A 22 7.66 -19.06 2.66
CA LEU A 22 6.40 -18.67 2.02
C LEU A 22 6.47 -18.97 0.53
N ILE A 23 6.06 -20.18 0.15
CA ILE A 23 5.93 -20.55 -1.26
C ILE A 23 4.91 -19.62 -1.94
N GLY A 24 5.39 -18.72 -2.79
CA GLY A 24 4.56 -17.93 -3.72
C GLY A 24 4.45 -16.43 -3.48
N GLU A 25 5.26 -15.83 -2.60
CA GLU A 25 5.37 -14.37 -2.49
C GLU A 25 6.67 -13.90 -3.12
N PRO A 26 6.61 -13.25 -4.31
CA PRO A 26 7.78 -12.62 -4.89
C PRO A 26 8.51 -11.71 -3.90
N THR A 27 9.82 -11.89 -3.82
CA THR A 27 10.74 -11.01 -3.07
C THR A 27 11.63 -10.21 -4.02
N THR A 28 11.65 -10.59 -5.31
CA THR A 28 12.43 -9.94 -6.36
C THR A 28 11.55 -9.43 -7.49
N MET A 29 12.07 -8.48 -8.27
CA MET A 29 11.38 -7.98 -9.47
C MET A 29 11.15 -9.06 -10.52
N GLN A 30 12.08 -10.02 -10.64
CA GLN A 30 11.99 -11.14 -11.58
C GLN A 30 10.83 -12.07 -11.22
N GLU A 31 10.70 -12.41 -9.93
CA GLU A 31 9.57 -13.21 -9.43
C GLU A 31 8.24 -12.47 -9.57
N ALA A 32 8.22 -11.15 -9.30
CA ALA A 32 7.03 -10.32 -9.44
C ALA A 32 6.56 -10.27 -10.91
N ALA A 33 7.52 -10.12 -11.85
CA ALA A 33 7.25 -10.16 -13.27
C ALA A 33 6.80 -11.55 -13.74
N TYR A 34 7.40 -12.62 -13.21
CA TYR A 34 6.97 -13.98 -13.49
C TYR A 34 5.54 -14.21 -13.01
N LEU A 35 5.20 -13.82 -11.78
CA LEU A 35 3.86 -13.93 -11.23
C LEU A 35 2.84 -13.16 -12.08
N ALA A 36 3.15 -11.92 -12.46
CA ALA A 36 2.30 -11.11 -13.33
C ALA A 36 2.03 -11.75 -14.69
N LYS A 37 3.01 -12.48 -15.24
CA LYS A 37 2.89 -13.18 -16.52
C LYS A 37 2.03 -14.44 -16.40
N GLN A 38 2.17 -15.18 -15.30
CA GLN A 38 1.42 -16.43 -15.07
C GLN A 38 -0.03 -16.16 -14.65
N ASP A 39 -0.23 -15.30 -13.66
CA ASP A 39 -1.53 -14.99 -13.11
C ASP A 39 -1.59 -13.52 -12.66
N ARG A 40 -2.23 -12.69 -13.50
CA ARG A 40 -2.43 -11.26 -13.21
C ARG A 40 -3.27 -11.01 -11.97
N TYR A 41 -4.23 -11.90 -11.67
CA TYR A 41 -5.06 -11.77 -10.48
C TYR A 41 -4.22 -12.08 -9.24
N GLN A 42 -3.46 -13.19 -9.25
CA GLN A 42 -2.57 -13.52 -8.14
C GLN A 42 -1.51 -12.43 -7.91
N PHE A 43 -0.95 -11.85 -8.98
CA PHE A 43 -0.07 -10.68 -8.88
C PHE A 43 -0.75 -9.51 -8.17
N GLN A 44 -1.97 -9.16 -8.57
CA GLN A 44 -2.71 -8.06 -7.94
C GLN A 44 -2.94 -8.31 -6.45
N TRP A 45 -3.32 -9.54 -6.08
CA TRP A 45 -3.51 -9.92 -4.68
C TRP A 45 -2.22 -9.85 -3.86
N TRP A 46 -1.12 -10.33 -4.44
CA TRP A 46 0.19 -10.27 -3.81
C TRP A 46 0.66 -8.83 -3.64
N ALA A 47 0.63 -8.03 -4.71
CA ALA A 47 1.07 -6.63 -4.70
C ALA A 47 0.25 -5.78 -3.73
N LEU A 48 -1.06 -6.02 -3.64
CA LEU A 48 -1.91 -5.34 -2.65
C LEU A 48 -1.51 -5.72 -1.22
N GLY A 49 -1.03 -6.94 -0.99
CA GLY A 49 -0.55 -7.42 0.30
C GLY A 49 0.74 -6.76 0.79
N LEU A 50 1.46 -6.05 -0.09
CA LEU A 50 2.61 -5.21 0.29
C LEU A 50 2.19 -3.91 0.98
N LEU A 51 0.91 -3.55 0.88
CA LEU A 51 0.34 -2.36 1.49
C LEU A 51 -0.58 -2.74 2.66
N PRO A 52 -0.80 -1.84 3.64
CA PRO A 52 -1.78 -2.01 4.70
C PRO A 52 -3.24 -1.82 4.19
N ALA A 53 -3.54 -2.35 3.00
CA ALA A 53 -4.81 -2.19 2.32
C ALA A 53 -5.69 -3.45 2.46
N ARG A 54 -7.00 -3.25 2.55
CA ARG A 54 -7.98 -4.33 2.53
C ARG A 54 -8.44 -4.57 1.09
N PRO A 55 -8.48 -5.83 0.61
CA PRO A 55 -9.01 -6.15 -0.72
C PRO A 55 -10.45 -5.64 -0.88
N TYR A 56 -10.71 -4.97 -2.00
CA TYR A 56 -12.03 -4.48 -2.36
C TYR A 56 -12.78 -5.51 -3.23
N GLY A 57 -14.10 -5.63 -3.08
CA GLY A 57 -14.90 -6.54 -3.91
C GLY A 57 -14.79 -8.05 -3.59
N ALA A 58 -14.08 -8.44 -2.52
CA ALA A 58 -13.95 -9.86 -2.12
C ALA A 58 -15.25 -10.50 -1.55
N LYS A 59 -16.36 -9.74 -1.47
CA LYS A 59 -17.69 -10.29 -1.18
C LYS A 59 -18.46 -10.49 -2.49
N GLY A 60 -18.45 -11.73 -3.01
CA GLY A 60 -19.41 -12.11 -4.04
C GLY A 60 -18.98 -13.16 -5.05
N LYS A 61 -18.45 -14.32 -4.63
CA LYS A 61 -18.85 -15.57 -5.32
C LYS A 61 -20.30 -15.86 -4.91
N SER A 62 -21.25 -15.02 -5.31
CA SER A 62 -22.65 -15.44 -5.25
C SER A 62 -22.81 -16.51 -6.34
N LYS A 63 -23.31 -17.67 -5.95
CA LYS A 63 -23.56 -18.83 -6.85
C LYS A 63 -24.53 -18.52 -8.00
N ARG A 64 -25.04 -17.29 -8.09
CA ARG A 64 -25.77 -16.68 -9.21
C ARG A 64 -25.59 -15.17 -9.07
N GLY A 65 -24.78 -14.50 -9.89
CA GLY A 65 -24.66 -13.05 -9.74
C GLY A 65 -23.72 -12.42 -10.74
N LYS A 66 -24.23 -11.41 -11.45
CA LYS A 66 -23.48 -10.57 -12.38
C LYS A 66 -22.19 -10.11 -11.70
N LYS A 67 -21.06 -10.41 -12.33
CA LYS A 67 -19.76 -9.78 -12.03
C LYS A 67 -20.04 -8.29 -11.93
N GLY A 68 -19.89 -7.72 -10.73
CA GLY A 68 -20.12 -6.29 -10.51
C GLY A 68 -19.32 -5.49 -11.52
N LYS A 69 -19.85 -4.33 -11.94
CA LYS A 69 -19.16 -3.40 -12.84
C LYS A 69 -17.73 -3.23 -12.33
N ASP A 70 -16.73 -3.39 -13.20
CA ASP A 70 -15.33 -3.19 -12.84
C ASP A 70 -15.19 -1.77 -12.30
N THR A 71 -14.91 -1.66 -11.00
CA THR A 71 -14.83 -0.37 -10.31
C THR A 71 -13.44 0.24 -10.44
N GLY A 72 -12.45 -0.53 -10.93
CA GLY A 72 -11.05 -0.13 -10.94
C GLY A 72 -10.42 -0.02 -9.55
N ILE A 73 -11.08 -0.54 -8.51
CA ILE A 73 -10.61 -0.50 -7.11
C ILE A 73 -10.17 -1.91 -6.72
N ASP A 74 -8.90 -2.05 -6.36
CA ASP A 74 -8.31 -3.33 -5.95
C ASP A 74 -8.23 -3.43 -4.43
N GLY A 75 -8.01 -2.31 -3.74
CA GLY A 75 -8.06 -2.26 -2.29
C GLY A 75 -8.36 -0.88 -1.73
N ILE A 76 -8.63 -0.87 -0.42
CA ILE A 76 -8.93 0.32 0.35
C ILE A 76 -8.07 0.35 1.61
N MET A 77 -7.40 1.46 1.85
CA MET A 77 -6.88 1.81 3.18
C MET A 77 -7.84 2.78 3.85
N THR A 78 -7.95 2.70 5.17
CA THR A 78 -8.88 3.52 5.95
C THR A 78 -8.11 4.19 7.08
N PHE A 79 -8.38 5.47 7.32
CA PHE A 79 -7.80 6.23 8.42
C PHE A 79 -8.84 7.17 9.03
N SER A 80 -8.70 7.45 10.33
CA SER A 80 -9.59 8.35 11.05
C SER A 80 -8.95 9.73 11.20
N GLU A 81 -9.77 10.78 11.11
CA GLU A 81 -9.37 12.15 11.42
C GLU A 81 -9.88 12.60 12.81
N GLY A 82 -10.32 11.66 13.64
CA GLY A 82 -10.80 11.91 14.99
C GLY A 82 -12.25 12.39 15.07
N LYS A 83 -12.77 13.08 14.05
CA LYS A 83 -14.19 13.47 13.95
C LYS A 83 -14.79 13.00 12.63
N GLY A 84 -16.01 12.47 12.69
CA GLY A 84 -16.78 12.05 11.52
C GLY A 84 -16.48 10.63 11.05
N LYS A 85 -16.88 10.32 9.81
CA LYS A 85 -16.62 9.02 9.19
C LYS A 85 -15.15 8.92 8.77
N ASP A 86 -14.60 7.72 8.89
CA ASP A 86 -13.26 7.43 8.41
C ASP A 86 -13.10 7.77 6.92
N LYS A 87 -11.91 8.27 6.60
CA LYS A 87 -11.49 8.57 5.23
C LYS A 87 -10.85 7.34 4.60
N GLN A 88 -10.90 7.30 3.28
CA GLN A 88 -10.41 6.19 2.49
C GLN A 88 -9.32 6.63 1.51
N ILE A 89 -8.41 5.71 1.26
CA ILE A 89 -7.42 5.79 0.19
C ILE A 89 -7.69 4.61 -0.74
N ILE A 90 -7.93 4.91 -2.01
CA ILE A 90 -8.20 3.91 -3.03
C ILE A 90 -6.88 3.40 -3.58
N VAL A 91 -6.74 2.08 -3.69
CA VAL A 91 -5.57 1.43 -4.27
C VAL A 91 -5.97 0.75 -5.57
N GLN A 92 -5.21 1.01 -6.63
CA GLN A 92 -5.29 0.30 -7.90
C GLN A 92 -3.91 -0.28 -8.24
N VAL A 93 -3.86 -1.50 -8.74
CA VAL A 93 -2.66 -2.26 -9.08
C VAL A 93 -2.66 -2.58 -10.57
N LYS A 94 -1.55 -2.30 -11.26
CA LYS A 94 -1.35 -2.68 -12.67
C LYS A 94 -0.01 -3.36 -12.93
N SER A 95 -0.06 -4.56 -13.53
CA SER A 95 1.11 -5.28 -14.02
C SER A 95 1.48 -5.02 -15.48
N GLY A 96 0.58 -4.41 -16.25
CA GLY A 96 0.74 -4.19 -17.70
C GLY A 96 1.30 -2.82 -18.04
N LYS A 97 1.15 -2.43 -19.32
CA LYS A 97 1.45 -1.06 -19.78
C LYS A 97 0.63 -0.05 -18.98
N VAL A 98 1.31 1.00 -18.53
CA VAL A 98 0.74 2.10 -17.77
C VAL A 98 0.98 3.44 -18.47
N SER A 99 0.11 4.41 -18.21
CA SER A 99 0.12 5.73 -18.83
C SER A 99 -0.54 6.77 -17.92
N SER A 100 -0.41 8.06 -18.24
CA SER A 100 -1.09 9.14 -17.49
C SER A 100 -2.62 9.01 -17.49
N ARG A 101 -3.20 8.28 -18.45
CA ARG A 101 -4.65 7.97 -18.45
C ARG A 101 -5.04 7.18 -17.22
N ASP A 102 -4.23 6.22 -16.79
CA ASP A 102 -4.53 5.38 -15.63
C ASP A 102 -4.59 6.19 -14.34
N ILE A 103 -3.73 7.22 -14.24
CA ILE A 103 -3.69 8.15 -13.11
C ILE A 103 -4.96 9.02 -13.08
N ARG A 104 -5.40 9.55 -14.24
CA ARG A 104 -6.65 10.30 -14.36
C ARG A 104 -7.87 9.45 -14.03
N ASP A 105 -7.90 8.21 -14.53
CA ASP A 105 -9.00 7.27 -14.28
C ASP A 105 -9.09 6.91 -12.79
N LEU A 106 -7.95 6.72 -12.12
CA LEU A 106 -7.90 6.52 -10.68
C LEU A 106 -8.37 7.77 -9.92
N ASN A 107 -7.94 8.98 -10.33
CA ASN A 107 -8.43 10.20 -9.70
C ASN A 107 -9.95 10.36 -9.86
N GLY A 108 -10.50 10.09 -11.05
CA GLY A 108 -11.95 10.09 -11.27
C GLY A 108 -12.68 9.04 -10.44
N THR A 109 -12.01 7.97 -10.03
CA THR A 109 -12.53 7.00 -9.07
C THR A 109 -12.49 7.53 -7.64
N VAL A 110 -11.39 8.16 -7.23
CA VAL A 110 -11.30 8.86 -5.93
C VAL A 110 -12.40 9.91 -5.78
N ASP A 111 -12.58 10.77 -6.79
CA ASP A 111 -13.55 11.86 -6.72
C ASP A 111 -15.02 11.36 -6.72
N ARG A 112 -15.28 10.16 -7.24
CA ARG A 112 -16.62 9.55 -7.25
C ARG A 112 -16.98 8.88 -5.93
N GLU A 113 -16.00 8.32 -5.21
CA GLU A 113 -16.25 7.59 -3.97
C GLU A 113 -16.35 8.54 -2.77
N GLN A 114 -17.51 8.58 -2.11
CA GLN A 114 -17.86 9.58 -1.09
C GLN A 114 -16.85 9.77 0.05
N HIS A 115 -16.11 8.73 0.41
CA HIS A 115 -15.16 8.74 1.52
C HIS A 115 -13.70 8.70 1.07
N ALA A 116 -13.44 8.57 -0.22
CA ALA A 116 -12.09 8.56 -0.75
C ALA A 116 -11.55 9.97 -0.85
N VAL A 117 -10.31 10.16 -0.38
CA VAL A 117 -9.64 11.47 -0.38
C VAL A 117 -8.28 11.42 -1.05
N MET A 118 -7.72 10.22 -1.24
CA MET A 118 -6.43 9.99 -1.88
C MET A 118 -6.48 8.72 -2.73
N GLY A 119 -5.57 8.63 -3.70
CA GLY A 119 -5.36 7.46 -4.55
C GLY A 119 -3.90 6.99 -4.52
N VAL A 120 -3.71 5.67 -4.56
CA VAL A 120 -2.40 5.01 -4.71
C VAL A 120 -2.44 4.09 -5.91
N PHE A 121 -1.61 4.41 -6.90
CA PHE A 121 -1.42 3.60 -8.09
C PHE A 121 -0.17 2.75 -7.94
N VAL A 122 -0.36 1.44 -7.79
CA VAL A 122 0.72 0.46 -7.70
C VAL A 122 1.02 -0.10 -9.08
N THR A 123 2.29 -0.14 -9.49
CA THR A 123 2.65 -0.69 -10.80
C THR A 123 3.90 -1.55 -10.81
N LEU A 124 3.89 -2.60 -11.63
CA LEU A 124 5.07 -3.42 -11.90
C LEU A 124 6.11 -2.68 -12.75
N GLN A 125 5.66 -1.79 -13.65
CA GLN A 125 6.54 -1.06 -14.56
C GLN A 125 6.95 0.28 -13.95
N SER A 126 8.08 0.82 -14.40
CA SER A 126 8.48 2.17 -13.99
C SER A 126 7.43 3.20 -14.42
N ALA A 127 7.11 4.13 -13.53
CA ALA A 127 6.19 5.22 -13.81
C ALA A 127 6.78 6.18 -14.86
N THR A 128 6.01 6.50 -15.90
CA THR A 128 6.46 7.44 -16.94
C THR A 128 6.52 8.88 -16.42
N HIS A 129 7.24 9.75 -17.13
CA HIS A 129 7.31 11.17 -16.80
C HIS A 129 5.90 11.81 -16.75
N ASP A 130 5.08 11.55 -17.77
CA ASP A 130 3.71 12.08 -17.83
C ASP A 130 2.82 11.60 -16.67
N MET A 131 3.02 10.36 -16.21
CA MET A 131 2.29 9.86 -15.03
C MET A 131 2.67 10.63 -13.77
N LYS A 132 3.96 10.90 -13.58
CA LYS A 132 4.45 11.67 -12.43
C LYS A 132 3.94 13.10 -12.47
N LEU A 133 3.98 13.76 -13.63
CA LEU A 133 3.41 15.10 -13.82
C LEU A 133 1.91 15.13 -13.53
N GLU A 134 1.16 14.15 -14.05
CA GLU A 134 -0.28 14.04 -13.79
C GLU A 134 -0.59 13.87 -12.29
N ALA A 135 0.14 12.97 -11.61
CA ALA A 135 -0.03 12.75 -10.17
C ALA A 135 0.27 14.02 -9.36
N MET A 136 1.31 14.78 -9.74
CA MET A 136 1.64 16.06 -9.12
C MET A 136 0.56 17.13 -9.38
N ALA A 137 0.02 17.20 -10.59
CA ALA A 137 -0.99 18.19 -11.00
C ALA A 137 -2.33 18.02 -10.26
N ILE A 138 -2.66 16.79 -9.85
CA ILE A 138 -3.85 16.51 -9.03
C ILE A 138 -3.78 17.19 -7.64
N GLY A 139 -2.57 17.49 -7.16
CA GLY A 139 -2.35 18.28 -5.95
C GLY A 139 -2.27 17.46 -4.66
N GLN A 140 -2.66 18.08 -3.55
CA GLN A 140 -2.42 17.56 -2.20
C GLN A 140 -3.70 17.47 -1.38
N TYR A 141 -3.74 16.49 -0.49
CA TYR A 141 -4.70 16.34 0.59
C TYR A 141 -4.23 17.12 1.82
N HIS A 142 -5.08 17.99 2.38
CA HIS A 142 -4.80 18.74 3.61
C HIS A 142 -5.39 18.02 4.82
N TRP A 143 -4.52 17.60 5.73
CA TRP A 143 -4.91 17.05 7.03
C TRP A 143 -4.99 18.17 8.06
N HIS A 144 -6.20 18.74 8.21
CA HIS A 144 -6.46 19.90 9.05
C HIS A 144 -6.04 19.75 10.52
N ALA A 145 -6.12 18.53 11.07
CA ALA A 145 -5.82 18.30 12.49
C ALA A 145 -4.36 18.60 12.88
N PHE A 146 -3.43 18.46 11.93
CA PHE A 146 -2.00 18.68 12.16
C PHE A 146 -1.38 19.68 11.18
N ASP A 147 -2.22 20.35 10.38
CA ASP A 147 -1.82 21.27 9.32
C ASP A 147 -0.72 20.69 8.39
N ARG A 148 -0.94 19.45 7.91
CA ARG A 148 0.00 18.75 7.03
C ARG A 148 -0.61 18.43 5.68
N TYR A 149 0.23 18.42 4.65
CA TYR A 149 -0.16 18.09 3.29
C TYR A 149 0.43 16.75 2.86
N TYR A 150 -0.36 15.96 2.13
CA TYR A 150 0.04 14.68 1.56
C TYR A 150 -0.30 14.66 0.07
N PRO A 151 0.46 13.98 -0.81
CA PRO A 151 0.09 13.89 -2.22
C PRO A 151 -1.27 13.20 -2.37
N LYS A 152 -2.23 13.85 -3.05
CA LYS A 152 -3.56 13.29 -3.27
C LYS A 152 -3.48 12.05 -4.17
N MET A 153 -2.53 12.02 -5.09
CA MET A 153 -2.26 10.88 -5.96
C MET A 153 -0.80 10.45 -5.80
N GLN A 154 -0.59 9.17 -5.48
CA GLN A 154 0.74 8.59 -5.32
C GLN A 154 0.92 7.44 -6.31
N ILE A 155 2.13 7.32 -6.85
CA ILE A 155 2.52 6.18 -7.69
C ILE A 155 3.61 5.44 -6.92
N LEU A 156 3.41 4.14 -6.71
CA LEU A 156 4.38 3.26 -6.09
C LEU A 156 4.67 2.10 -7.03
N THR A 157 5.94 1.90 -7.35
CA THR A 157 6.40 0.75 -8.11
C THR A 157 6.55 -0.47 -7.20
N ILE A 158 6.47 -1.67 -7.77
CA ILE A 158 6.78 -2.90 -7.02
C ILE A 158 8.21 -2.86 -6.47
N GLU A 159 9.15 -2.29 -7.21
CA GLU A 159 10.54 -2.13 -6.78
C GLU A 159 10.64 -1.27 -5.51
N GLU A 160 9.97 -0.12 -5.48
CA GLU A 160 9.93 0.75 -4.29
C GLU A 160 9.29 0.04 -3.10
N LEU A 161 8.18 -0.68 -3.31
CA LEU A 161 7.50 -1.43 -2.25
C LEU A 161 8.37 -2.57 -1.69
N LEU A 162 9.10 -3.29 -2.55
CA LEU A 162 10.04 -4.33 -2.13
C LEU A 162 11.23 -3.75 -1.36
N HIS A 163 11.61 -2.49 -1.62
CA HIS A 163 12.62 -1.75 -0.87
C HIS A 163 12.08 -1.05 0.39
N GLY A 164 10.81 -1.27 0.75
CA GLY A 164 10.22 -0.75 1.98
C GLY A 164 9.64 0.66 1.89
N GLU A 165 9.51 1.23 0.69
CA GLU A 165 8.76 2.46 0.50
C GLU A 165 7.30 2.26 0.91
N THR A 166 6.68 3.29 1.47
CA THR A 166 5.30 3.20 1.97
C THR A 166 4.46 4.39 1.54
N VAL A 167 3.14 4.23 1.65
CA VAL A 167 2.20 5.27 1.27
C VAL A 167 2.32 6.44 2.24
N GLN A 168 2.56 7.64 1.71
CA GLN A 168 2.56 8.87 2.48
C GLN A 168 1.11 9.26 2.80
N LYS A 169 0.64 8.98 4.01
CA LYS A 169 -0.74 9.23 4.41
C LYS A 169 -0.87 9.75 5.84
N PRO A 170 -1.99 10.40 6.19
CA PRO A 170 -2.33 10.68 7.57
C PRO A 170 -2.35 9.39 8.43
N GLY A 171 -1.88 9.52 9.66
CA GLY A 171 -1.82 8.43 10.63
C GLY A 171 -0.75 8.69 11.69
N ILE A 172 -0.76 7.85 12.73
CA ILE A 172 0.34 7.79 13.69
C ILE A 172 1.59 7.39 12.89
N LEU A 173 2.65 8.19 12.96
CA LEU A 173 3.96 7.90 12.36
C LEU A 173 4.45 6.53 12.86
N THR A 174 4.16 5.46 12.14
CA THR A 174 5.03 4.27 12.13
C THR A 174 6.07 4.52 11.07
N THR A 175 6.97 5.46 11.32
CA THR A 175 8.27 5.50 10.67
C THR A 175 8.99 4.21 11.07
N MET A 176 8.78 3.13 10.34
CA MET A 176 9.78 2.07 10.21
C MET A 176 10.85 2.57 9.24
N LYS A 177 11.51 3.68 9.60
CA LYS A 177 12.95 3.74 9.38
C LYS A 177 13.51 2.96 10.54
N GLN A 178 14.32 1.94 10.27
CA GLN A 178 15.12 1.24 11.28
C GLN A 178 15.61 2.27 12.31
N ALA A 179 15.05 2.19 13.52
CA ALA A 179 15.63 2.85 14.66
C ALA A 179 16.94 2.08 14.92
N GLU A 180 18.05 2.71 14.50
CA GLU A 180 19.36 2.66 15.14
C GLU A 180 19.64 1.38 15.93
N ARG A 181 20.24 0.39 15.26
CA ARG A 181 21.34 -0.32 15.92
C ARG A 181 22.46 0.70 16.10
N GLU A 182 23.04 0.73 17.31
CA GLU A 182 24.10 1.63 17.82
C GLU A 182 23.53 2.96 18.35
N LEU A 183 23.63 3.35 19.63
CA LEU A 183 24.55 3.03 20.71
C LEU A 183 23.77 3.00 22.05
N ILE A 184 23.94 1.97 22.87
CA ILE A 184 23.77 2.11 24.31
C ILE A 184 25.04 2.83 24.79
N PRO A 185 24.99 4.05 25.36
CA PRO A 185 26.14 4.57 26.06
C PRO A 185 26.35 3.72 27.32
N GLU A 186 27.40 2.89 27.31
CA GLU A 186 28.07 2.44 28.54
C GLU A 186 28.60 3.69 29.27
N ALA A 187 27.76 4.35 30.06
CA ALA A 187 28.20 5.41 30.97
C ALA A 187 27.13 5.69 32.04
N MET A 188 26.82 4.68 32.85
CA MET A 188 26.31 4.87 34.23
C MET A 188 26.88 3.77 35.13
N GLN A 189 28.20 3.66 35.17
CA GLN A 189 28.95 3.18 36.32
C GLN A 189 29.89 4.30 36.71
N ASP A 190 29.39 5.21 37.54
CA ASP A 190 30.16 5.96 38.54
C ASP A 190 29.22 6.96 39.21
N GLU A 191 28.61 6.52 40.31
CA GLU A 191 28.43 7.31 41.54
C GLU A 191 27.68 6.44 42.56
N LEU A 192 28.46 5.70 43.36
CA LEU A 192 28.15 5.35 44.74
C LEU A 192 29.50 5.10 45.42
N LEU A 193 30.17 6.22 45.74
CA LEU A 193 30.97 6.32 46.96
C LEU A 193 30.04 6.26 48.17
#